data_AF-A0A7K4GSJ6-F1
#
_entry.id   AF-A0A7K4GSJ6-F1
#
_cell.length_a   1.000
_cell.length_b   1.000
_cell.length_c   1.000
_cell.angle_alpha   90.00
_cell.angle_beta   90.00
_cell.angle_gamma   90.00
#
_symmetry.space_group_name_H-M   'P 1'
#
loop_
_entity.id
_entity.type
_entity.pdbx_description
1 polymer ?
#
loop_
_entity_poly.entity_id
_entity_poly.type
_entity_poly.pdbx_seq_one_letter_code
_entity_poly.pdbx_strand_id
1 'polypeptide(L)'
;MMFRVKNDYNFGGVPLHKLLYATYKASNNFHYRALFKAKDDILKIGKYNKAELNMILDSIFEAETARKYLFEELKNSKPLKAREIIKRFPFPKENVIRDLFYMKEKGLIEVLDADKEDPLFKIRADLKKSEENYFISVDLVYDSNLCCQCGLCSSICPVNAIDLRRDYLYVDESKCITCGLCYEVCPRSFRMDALMENIYRMDKSLKYTDGLGYYKDIYSARTRKYSIKKLGQDGGIATSLLYYLLEQKLVDAVITIKHLENYWEPEVSIIEKAEELHKTAGSTYVHFPVLSILHKAKKYDKIALVALPCKIKAISKGKLIPIKLPMFRNIKYKIGLFCMESFPYEEIFKLIKDKFSVSIDEIIKMDIKSGVFELTVDSGEKYSLSLNDCKVYCSQFCHFCGDLTAEFADISLGSIGSNEGWSTVITRSDKGEKIFKNAIKNHLIEIKSSFDESPVQSKIKRVAEKKKENIPPIEIQAF
;
A
#
# COMPACT_ATOMS: atom_id res chain seq x y z
N MET A 1 16.93 2.50 -1.46
CA MET A 1 16.55 1.84 -2.75
C MET A 1 15.22 1.07 -2.60
N MET A 2 14.11 1.51 -3.20
CA MET A 2 12.81 0.80 -3.13
C MET A 2 12.91 -0.51 -3.94
N PHE A 3 12.95 -1.65 -3.25
CA PHE A 3 13.05 -2.97 -3.89
C PHE A 3 11.95 -3.14 -4.93
N ARG A 4 12.35 -3.18 -6.19
CA ARG A 4 11.55 -3.78 -7.25
C ARG A 4 12.14 -5.17 -7.42
N VAL A 5 11.33 -6.20 -7.20
CA VAL A 5 11.77 -7.56 -7.46
C VAL A 5 12.15 -7.64 -8.95
N LYS A 6 13.36 -8.13 -9.23
CA LYS A 6 13.81 -8.32 -10.61
C LYS A 6 13.09 -9.56 -11.12
N ASN A 7 11.93 -9.38 -11.74
CA ASN A 7 11.09 -10.50 -12.16
C ASN A 7 11.71 -11.37 -13.29
N ASP A 8 12.97 -11.18 -13.66
CA ASP A 8 13.66 -12.03 -14.63
C ASP A 8 14.47 -13.09 -13.88
N TYR A 9 13.89 -14.29 -13.75
CA TYR A 9 14.63 -15.42 -13.23
C TYR A 9 15.61 -15.91 -14.29
N ASN A 10 16.91 -15.74 -14.02
CA ASN A 10 17.93 -16.39 -14.82
C ASN A 10 18.17 -17.78 -14.24
N PHE A 11 17.70 -18.81 -14.96
CA PHE A 11 17.95 -20.21 -14.61
C PHE A 11 19.31 -20.73 -15.12
N GLY A 12 20.14 -19.85 -15.69
CA GLY A 12 21.52 -20.15 -16.03
C GLY A 12 22.29 -20.66 -14.81
N GLY A 13 23.00 -21.78 -14.97
CA GLY A 13 23.71 -22.45 -13.89
C GLY A 13 22.86 -23.42 -13.06
N VAL A 14 21.54 -23.48 -13.26
CA VAL A 14 20.70 -24.55 -12.68
C VAL A 14 20.86 -25.82 -13.53
N PRO A 15 21.19 -26.98 -12.92
CA PRO A 15 21.26 -28.25 -13.66
C PRO A 15 19.94 -28.57 -14.35
N LEU A 16 19.99 -28.93 -15.64
CA LEU A 16 18.80 -29.11 -16.47
C LEU A 16 17.77 -30.08 -15.88
N HIS A 17 18.21 -31.21 -15.33
CA HIS A 17 17.30 -32.19 -14.71
C HIS A 17 16.53 -31.60 -13.51
N LYS A 18 17.18 -30.75 -12.69
CA LYS A 18 16.55 -30.06 -11.56
C LYS A 18 15.57 -29.00 -12.04
N LEU A 19 15.95 -28.25 -13.07
CA LEU A 19 15.09 -27.24 -13.67
C LEU A 19 13.83 -27.88 -14.27
N LEU A 20 13.96 -28.96 -15.04
CA LEU A 20 12.84 -29.69 -15.62
C LEU A 20 11.89 -30.21 -14.54
N TYR A 21 12.45 -30.80 -13.46
CA TYR A 21 11.65 -31.28 -12.34
C TYR A 21 10.91 -30.13 -11.62
N ALA A 22 11.59 -29.02 -11.32
CA ALA A 22 10.99 -27.85 -10.70
C ALA A 22 9.88 -27.24 -11.57
N THR A 23 10.11 -27.16 -12.88
CA THR A 23 9.15 -26.65 -13.88
C THR A 23 7.92 -27.55 -13.95
N TYR A 24 8.10 -28.88 -13.99
CA TYR A 24 7.01 -29.84 -13.93
C TYR A 24 6.18 -29.73 -12.64
N LYS A 25 6.82 -29.47 -11.49
CA LYS A 25 6.10 -29.21 -10.24
C LYS A 25 5.36 -27.88 -10.29
N ALA A 26 5.95 -26.84 -10.89
CA ALA A 26 5.33 -25.53 -11.06
C ALA A 26 4.10 -25.58 -11.99
N SER A 27 4.08 -26.42 -13.03
CA SER A 27 2.91 -26.55 -13.92
C SER A 27 1.67 -27.13 -13.23
N ASN A 28 1.87 -27.79 -12.10
CA ASN A 28 0.78 -28.28 -11.25
C ASN A 28 0.24 -27.23 -10.28
N ASN A 29 0.89 -26.05 -10.17
CA ASN A 29 0.42 -24.96 -9.34
C ASN A 29 -0.96 -24.48 -9.78
N PHE A 30 -1.89 -24.41 -8.83
CA PHE A 30 -3.28 -24.08 -9.12
C PHE A 30 -3.47 -22.65 -9.66
N HIS A 31 -2.62 -21.69 -9.27
CA HIS A 31 -2.73 -20.27 -9.64
C HIS A 31 -2.51 -20.14 -11.15
N TYR A 32 -1.42 -20.75 -11.62
CA TYR A 32 -1.11 -20.82 -13.04
C TYR A 32 -2.23 -21.54 -13.82
N ARG A 33 -2.68 -22.70 -13.33
CA ARG A 33 -3.71 -23.50 -14.01
C ARG A 33 -5.06 -22.79 -14.11
N ALA A 34 -5.49 -22.09 -13.05
CA ALA A 34 -6.74 -21.33 -13.04
C ALA A 34 -6.72 -20.22 -14.09
N LEU A 35 -5.64 -19.43 -14.14
CA LEU A 35 -5.46 -18.37 -15.13
C LEU A 35 -5.33 -18.92 -16.55
N PHE A 36 -4.57 -20.00 -16.74
CA PHE A 36 -4.35 -20.60 -18.06
C PHE A 36 -5.64 -21.20 -18.64
N LYS A 37 -6.44 -21.89 -17.81
CA LYS A 37 -7.74 -22.45 -18.23
C LYS A 37 -8.74 -21.36 -18.59
N ALA A 38 -8.77 -20.26 -17.83
CA ALA A 38 -9.68 -19.15 -18.05
C ALA A 38 -9.17 -18.10 -19.06
N LYS A 39 -8.07 -18.37 -19.79
CA LYS A 39 -7.39 -17.37 -20.62
C LYS A 39 -8.32 -16.70 -21.63
N ASP A 40 -9.21 -17.46 -22.26
CA ASP A 40 -10.09 -16.94 -23.31
C ASP A 40 -11.18 -16.05 -22.71
N ASP A 41 -11.73 -16.42 -21.54
CA ASP A 41 -12.67 -15.60 -20.78
C ASP A 41 -12.01 -14.29 -20.30
N ILE A 42 -10.78 -14.37 -19.78
CA ILE A 42 -10.01 -13.20 -19.35
C ILE A 42 -9.82 -12.22 -20.52
N LEU A 43 -9.45 -12.73 -21.70
CA LEU A 43 -9.26 -11.89 -22.89
C LEU A 43 -10.57 -11.28 -23.38
N LYS A 44 -11.68 -12.04 -23.30
CA LYS A 44 -13.02 -11.56 -23.66
C LYS A 44 -13.49 -10.39 -22.78
N ILE A 45 -13.12 -10.39 -21.50
CA ILE A 45 -13.43 -9.29 -20.56
C ILE A 45 -12.68 -7.99 -20.92
N GLY A 46 -11.54 -8.08 -21.62
CA GLY A 46 -10.82 -6.91 -22.14
C GLY A 46 -10.04 -6.10 -21.11
N LYS A 47 -10.02 -6.52 -19.83
CA LYS A 47 -9.20 -5.86 -18.79
C LYS A 47 -7.70 -6.04 -19.06
N TYR A 48 -7.31 -7.21 -19.56
CA TYR A 48 -5.95 -7.52 -19.98
C TYR A 48 -5.93 -7.90 -21.46
N ASN A 49 -4.95 -7.39 -22.21
CA ASN A 49 -4.68 -7.88 -23.55
C ASN A 49 -3.83 -9.17 -23.51
N LYS A 50 -3.63 -9.81 -24.67
CA LYS A 50 -2.86 -11.06 -24.79
C LYS A 50 -1.43 -10.95 -24.27
N ALA A 51 -0.73 -9.84 -24.53
CA ALA A 51 0.62 -9.63 -24.05
C ALA A 51 0.66 -9.50 -22.51
N GLU A 52 -0.28 -8.74 -21.93
CA GLU A 52 -0.41 -8.57 -20.48
C GLU A 52 -0.74 -9.90 -19.79
N LEU A 53 -1.66 -10.69 -20.34
CA LEU A 53 -2.01 -12.01 -19.79
C LEU A 53 -0.81 -12.97 -19.85
N ASN A 54 -0.09 -13.02 -20.97
CA ASN A 54 1.12 -13.83 -21.09
C ASN A 54 2.17 -13.39 -20.06
N MET A 55 2.37 -12.08 -19.89
CA MET A 55 3.28 -11.56 -18.86
C MET A 55 2.89 -12.01 -17.45
N ILE A 56 1.59 -12.04 -17.11
CA ILE A 56 1.12 -12.56 -15.82
C ILE A 56 1.46 -14.06 -15.69
N LEU A 57 1.06 -14.85 -16.68
CA LEU A 57 1.25 -16.31 -16.70
C LEU A 57 2.73 -16.68 -16.60
N ASP A 58 3.58 -16.07 -17.41
CA ASP A 58 5.03 -16.30 -17.43
C ASP A 58 5.66 -15.94 -16.08
N SER A 59 5.31 -14.77 -15.52
CA SER A 59 5.89 -14.32 -14.25
C SER A 59 5.52 -15.22 -13.07
N ILE A 60 4.25 -15.69 -13.04
CA ILE A 60 3.81 -16.65 -12.03
C ILE A 60 4.55 -17.99 -12.22
N PHE A 61 4.61 -18.48 -13.45
CA PHE A 61 5.24 -19.77 -13.77
C PHE A 61 6.74 -19.79 -13.45
N GLU A 62 7.47 -18.74 -13.82
CA GLU A 62 8.89 -18.56 -13.49
C GLU A 62 9.09 -18.51 -11.96
N ALA A 63 8.25 -17.76 -11.25
CA ALA A 63 8.35 -17.64 -9.81
C ALA A 63 8.03 -18.93 -9.06
N GLU A 64 7.03 -19.69 -9.52
CA GLU A 64 6.74 -21.01 -8.98
C GLU A 64 7.87 -21.99 -9.29
N THR A 65 8.45 -21.95 -10.49
CA THR A 65 9.60 -22.79 -10.86
C THR A 65 10.78 -22.52 -9.95
N ALA A 66 11.11 -21.25 -9.71
CA ALA A 66 12.18 -20.88 -8.80
C ALA A 66 11.90 -21.29 -7.35
N ARG A 67 10.65 -21.14 -6.88
CA ARG A 67 10.22 -21.58 -5.54
C ARG A 67 10.32 -23.10 -5.38
N LYS A 68 9.92 -23.88 -6.39
CA LYS A 68 10.06 -25.34 -6.36
C LYS A 68 11.53 -25.76 -6.38
N TYR A 69 12.37 -25.10 -7.19
CA TYR A 69 13.81 -25.36 -7.17
C TYR A 69 14.43 -25.06 -5.80
N LEU A 70 14.15 -23.88 -5.24
CA LEU A 70 14.61 -23.47 -3.92
C LEU A 70 14.16 -24.45 -2.83
N PHE A 71 12.89 -24.85 -2.83
CA PHE A 71 12.35 -25.81 -1.88
C PHE A 71 13.07 -27.16 -1.96
N GLU A 72 13.23 -27.71 -3.16
CA GLU A 72 13.84 -29.03 -3.36
C GLU A 72 15.32 -29.08 -2.96
N GLU A 73 16.07 -28.00 -3.19
CA GLU A 73 17.47 -27.90 -2.76
C GLU A 73 17.60 -27.73 -1.24
N LEU A 74 16.61 -27.11 -0.59
CA LEU A 74 16.64 -26.83 0.84
C LEU A 74 16.01 -27.92 1.71
N LYS A 75 15.12 -28.77 1.18
CA LYS A 75 14.28 -29.69 1.98
C LYS A 75 15.04 -30.62 2.94
N ASN A 76 16.27 -31.01 2.57
CA ASN A 76 17.13 -31.90 3.37
C ASN A 76 18.31 -31.16 4.02
N SER A 77 18.36 -29.83 3.90
CA SER A 77 19.41 -29.03 4.52
C SER A 77 19.14 -28.84 6.01
N LYS A 78 20.22 -28.68 6.80
CA LYS A 78 20.13 -28.07 8.14
C LYS A 78 19.53 -26.66 8.02
N PRO A 79 19.01 -26.06 9.10
CA PRO A 79 18.56 -24.66 9.05
C PRO A 79 19.66 -23.73 8.52
N LEU A 80 19.30 -22.82 7.63
CA LEU A 80 20.24 -21.92 6.95
C LEU A 80 19.81 -20.48 7.10
N LYS A 81 20.78 -19.58 7.16
CA LYS A 81 20.50 -18.15 7.20
C LYS A 81 20.13 -17.62 5.82
N ALA A 82 19.34 -16.55 5.77
CA ALA A 82 18.93 -15.89 4.52
C ALA A 82 20.12 -15.61 3.59
N ARG A 83 21.22 -15.05 4.13
CA ARG A 83 22.44 -14.74 3.35
C ARG A 83 23.12 -15.97 2.75
N GLU A 84 23.04 -17.11 3.42
CA GLU A 84 23.62 -18.36 2.95
C GLU A 84 22.78 -18.92 1.81
N ILE A 85 21.46 -18.85 1.94
CA ILE A 85 20.53 -19.21 0.88
C ILE A 85 20.77 -18.31 -0.33
N ILE A 86 20.76 -16.98 -0.18
CA ILE A 86 20.99 -16.03 -1.29
C ILE A 86 22.25 -16.36 -2.10
N LYS A 87 23.35 -16.75 -1.45
CA LYS A 87 24.61 -17.09 -2.14
C LYS A 87 24.56 -18.42 -2.89
N ARG A 88 23.66 -19.34 -2.54
CA ARG A 88 23.54 -20.67 -3.16
C ARG A 88 22.78 -20.66 -4.47
N PHE A 89 21.90 -19.69 -4.68
CA PHE A 89 20.99 -19.67 -5.84
C PHE A 89 21.42 -18.61 -6.85
N PRO A 90 21.32 -18.88 -8.17
CA PRO A 90 21.70 -17.94 -9.22
C PRO A 90 20.66 -16.82 -9.44
N PHE A 91 19.69 -16.68 -8.53
CA PHE A 91 18.60 -15.73 -8.64
C PHE A 91 18.95 -14.40 -7.98
N PRO A 92 18.32 -13.28 -8.42
CA PRO A 92 18.46 -12.00 -7.73
C PRO A 92 18.13 -12.16 -6.25
N LYS A 93 18.94 -11.55 -5.37
CA LYS A 93 18.77 -11.62 -3.92
C LYS A 93 17.34 -11.26 -3.49
N GLU A 94 16.73 -10.31 -4.19
CA GLU A 94 15.39 -9.79 -3.91
C GLU A 94 14.31 -10.86 -4.14
N ASN A 95 14.49 -11.68 -5.17
CA ASN A 95 13.59 -12.78 -5.50
C ASN A 95 13.71 -13.88 -4.47
N VAL A 96 14.93 -14.28 -4.11
CA VAL A 96 15.19 -15.34 -3.12
C VAL A 96 14.56 -14.99 -1.78
N ILE A 97 14.80 -13.76 -1.29
CA ILE A 97 14.23 -13.33 0.00
C ILE A 97 12.71 -13.37 -0.07
N ARG A 98 12.10 -12.77 -1.11
CA ARG A 98 10.64 -12.80 -1.26
C ARG A 98 10.10 -14.24 -1.26
N ASP A 99 10.72 -15.12 -2.03
CA ASP A 99 10.28 -16.50 -2.20
C ASP A 99 10.37 -17.29 -0.89
N LEU A 100 11.38 -17.03 -0.04
CA LEU A 100 11.44 -17.56 1.32
C LEU A 100 10.24 -17.09 2.16
N PHE A 101 9.96 -15.78 2.20
CA PHE A 101 8.81 -15.27 2.95
C PHE A 101 7.48 -15.80 2.40
N TYR A 102 7.32 -15.89 1.07
CA TYR A 102 6.13 -16.49 0.46
C TYR A 102 5.96 -17.94 0.93
N MET A 103 7.01 -18.75 0.88
CA MET A 103 6.96 -20.15 1.32
C MET A 103 6.68 -20.26 2.82
N LYS A 104 7.17 -19.31 3.64
CA LYS A 104 6.89 -19.25 5.08
C LYS A 104 5.40 -19.03 5.33
N GLU A 105 4.81 -18.05 4.65
CA GLU A 105 3.38 -17.74 4.78
C GLU A 105 2.48 -18.87 4.25
N LYS A 106 2.98 -19.68 3.30
CA LYS A 106 2.33 -20.92 2.86
C LYS A 106 2.57 -22.11 3.80
N GLY A 107 3.28 -21.92 4.92
CA GLY A 107 3.60 -22.97 5.87
C GLY A 107 4.58 -24.02 5.35
N LEU A 108 5.28 -23.76 4.24
CA LEU A 108 6.26 -24.68 3.65
C LEU A 108 7.61 -24.62 4.35
N ILE A 109 7.95 -23.45 4.91
CA ILE A 109 9.15 -23.25 5.70
C ILE A 109 8.83 -22.55 7.02
N GLU A 110 9.67 -22.78 8.00
CA GLU A 110 9.64 -22.17 9.31
C GLU A 110 10.80 -21.16 9.44
N VAL A 111 10.52 -20.03 10.09
CA VAL A 111 11.56 -19.08 10.53
C VAL A 111 11.81 -19.32 12.01
N LEU A 112 13.02 -19.77 12.34
CA LEU A 112 13.40 -20.09 13.72
C LEU A 112 13.84 -18.86 14.51
N ASP A 113 14.27 -17.80 13.81
CA ASP A 113 14.79 -16.58 14.43
C ASP A 113 14.51 -15.38 13.51
N ALA A 114 13.38 -14.72 13.73
CA ALA A 114 12.85 -13.68 12.85
C ALA A 114 13.41 -12.28 13.14
N ASP A 115 13.90 -12.04 14.35
CA ASP A 115 14.27 -10.70 14.82
C ASP A 115 15.70 -10.29 14.42
N LYS A 116 16.52 -11.27 14.00
CA LYS A 116 17.89 -11.03 13.56
C LYS A 116 17.96 -10.39 12.17
N GLU A 117 19.05 -9.67 11.91
CA GLU A 117 19.40 -9.09 10.60
C GLU A 117 19.43 -10.13 9.47
N ASP A 118 19.67 -11.38 9.82
CA ASP A 118 19.83 -12.49 8.91
C ASP A 118 19.02 -13.69 9.43
N PRO A 119 17.73 -13.78 9.08
CA PRO A 119 16.81 -14.75 9.66
C PRO A 119 17.19 -16.19 9.29
N LEU A 120 16.93 -17.11 10.23
CA LEU A 120 17.23 -18.54 10.10
C LEU A 120 15.99 -19.30 9.61
N PHE A 121 16.11 -20.01 8.48
CA PHE A 121 15.02 -20.74 7.85
C PHE A 121 15.23 -22.25 7.90
N LYS A 122 14.15 -23.01 8.10
CA LYS A 122 14.10 -24.48 8.05
C LYS A 122 12.91 -24.93 7.21
N ILE A 123 13.08 -25.93 6.35
CA ILE A 123 11.96 -26.51 5.58
C ILE A 123 11.14 -27.42 6.50
N ARG A 124 9.81 -27.38 6.38
CA ARG A 124 8.94 -28.33 7.07
C ARG A 124 8.89 -29.64 6.27
N ALA A 125 9.31 -30.74 6.90
CA ALA A 125 9.39 -32.06 6.28
C ALA A 125 7.99 -32.63 5.97
N ASP A 126 7.01 -32.34 6.82
CA ASP A 126 5.63 -32.80 6.67
C ASP A 126 4.80 -31.78 5.89
N LEU A 127 4.92 -31.84 4.57
CA LEU A 127 3.88 -31.28 3.71
C LEU A 127 2.64 -32.15 3.89
N LYS A 128 1.69 -31.75 4.76
CA LYS A 128 0.31 -32.23 4.57
C LYS A 128 -0.03 -31.90 3.12
N LYS A 129 -0.35 -32.92 2.31
CA LYS A 129 -0.90 -32.74 0.96
C LYS A 129 -2.18 -31.92 1.12
N SER A 130 -2.09 -30.59 1.06
CA SER A 130 -3.25 -29.81 0.69
C SER A 130 -3.42 -30.08 -0.78
N GLU A 131 -4.46 -30.82 -1.15
CA GLU A 131 -4.96 -30.77 -2.51
C GLU A 131 -5.31 -29.30 -2.76
N GLU A 132 -4.43 -28.55 -3.43
CA GLU A 132 -4.64 -27.15 -3.80
C GLU A 132 -5.76 -27.10 -4.86
N ASN A 133 -7.00 -27.32 -4.43
CA ASN A 133 -8.16 -27.33 -5.32
C ASN A 133 -8.78 -25.94 -5.48
N TYR A 134 -8.40 -24.96 -4.65
CA TYR A 134 -8.82 -23.55 -4.77
C TYR A 134 -7.85 -22.60 -4.03
N PHE A 135 -7.71 -21.34 -4.50
CA PHE A 135 -7.12 -20.28 -3.67
C PHE A 135 -8.18 -19.57 -2.85
N ILE A 136 -7.78 -19.13 -1.67
CA ILE A 136 -8.52 -18.21 -0.84
C ILE A 136 -8.81 -16.94 -1.64
N SER A 137 -10.07 -16.52 -1.63
CA SER A 137 -10.55 -15.27 -2.23
C SER A 137 -10.45 -14.12 -1.22
N VAL A 138 -10.65 -12.89 -1.68
CA VAL A 138 -10.54 -11.69 -0.82
C VAL A 138 -11.77 -11.51 0.07
N ASP A 139 -12.86 -12.22 -0.21
CA ASP A 139 -14.05 -12.34 0.64
C ASP A 139 -13.67 -12.72 2.07
N LEU A 140 -12.79 -13.69 2.29
CA LEU A 140 -12.31 -14.08 3.63
C LEU A 140 -11.81 -12.87 4.44
N VAL A 141 -11.07 -11.96 3.80
CA VAL A 141 -10.54 -10.76 4.45
C VAL A 141 -11.66 -9.77 4.77
N TYR A 142 -12.66 -9.69 3.89
CA TYR A 142 -13.83 -8.83 4.07
C TYR A 142 -14.75 -9.36 5.18
N ASP A 143 -15.11 -10.64 5.13
CA ASP A 143 -15.97 -11.32 6.12
C ASP A 143 -15.33 -11.36 7.51
N SER A 144 -14.00 -11.37 7.58
CA SER A 144 -13.25 -11.22 8.83
C SER A 144 -13.18 -9.78 9.35
N ASN A 145 -13.86 -8.81 8.72
CA ASN A 145 -13.82 -7.37 9.04
C ASN A 145 -12.40 -6.76 9.00
N LEU A 146 -11.50 -7.33 8.17
CA LEU A 146 -10.12 -6.85 8.03
C LEU A 146 -9.90 -6.00 6.77
N CYS A 147 -10.88 -5.93 5.87
CA CYS A 147 -10.75 -5.23 4.59
C CYS A 147 -10.55 -3.73 4.79
N CYS A 148 -9.44 -3.19 4.28
CA CYS A 148 -9.13 -1.77 4.38
C CYS A 148 -9.61 -0.93 3.18
N GLN A 149 -10.52 -1.49 2.37
CA GLN A 149 -11.16 -0.86 1.21
C GLN A 149 -10.15 -0.13 0.30
N CYS A 150 -9.05 -0.79 -0.05
CA CYS A 150 -8.01 -0.17 -0.87
C CYS A 150 -8.33 -0.19 -2.37
N GLY A 151 -9.11 -1.17 -2.83
CA GLY A 151 -9.51 -1.34 -4.24
C GLY A 151 -8.53 -2.11 -5.13
N LEU A 152 -7.38 -2.55 -4.61
CA LEU A 152 -6.39 -3.25 -5.42
C LEU A 152 -6.88 -4.62 -5.92
N CYS A 153 -7.69 -5.33 -5.12
CA CYS A 153 -8.33 -6.59 -5.50
C CYS A 153 -9.24 -6.44 -6.74
N SER A 154 -10.05 -5.40 -6.80
CA SER A 154 -10.91 -5.11 -7.96
C SER A 154 -10.08 -4.76 -9.19
N SER A 155 -9.02 -3.96 -9.04
CA SER A 155 -8.09 -3.64 -10.15
C SER A 155 -7.40 -4.87 -10.72
N ILE A 156 -6.88 -5.77 -9.88
CA ILE A 156 -6.10 -6.91 -10.33
C ILE A 156 -6.97 -8.04 -10.91
N CYS A 157 -8.23 -8.15 -10.47
CA CYS A 157 -9.13 -9.24 -10.86
C CYS A 157 -9.28 -9.31 -12.40
N PRO A 158 -8.87 -10.41 -13.06
CA PRO A 158 -8.85 -10.51 -14.52
C PRO A 158 -10.23 -10.69 -15.16
N VAL A 159 -11.22 -11.10 -14.36
CA VAL A 159 -12.58 -11.45 -14.81
C VAL A 159 -13.65 -10.50 -14.27
N ASN A 160 -13.25 -9.37 -13.69
CA ASN A 160 -14.16 -8.36 -13.10
C ASN A 160 -15.18 -8.95 -12.11
N ALA A 161 -14.79 -9.98 -11.35
CA ALA A 161 -15.65 -10.61 -10.36
C ALA A 161 -15.76 -9.81 -9.05
N ILE A 162 -15.02 -8.71 -8.87
CA ILE A 162 -14.97 -7.96 -7.61
C ILE A 162 -15.49 -6.55 -7.83
N ASP A 163 -16.60 -6.26 -7.18
CA ASP A 163 -17.19 -4.93 -7.10
C ASP A 163 -16.95 -4.36 -5.69
N LEU A 164 -16.44 -3.13 -5.62
CA LEU A 164 -16.14 -2.44 -4.37
C LEU A 164 -16.75 -1.05 -4.46
N ARG A 165 -17.89 -0.87 -3.79
CA ARG A 165 -18.67 0.38 -3.79
C ARG A 165 -18.82 0.87 -2.37
N ARG A 166 -18.28 2.06 -2.09
CA ARG A 166 -18.30 2.69 -0.76
C ARG A 166 -17.83 1.69 0.30
N ASP A 167 -18.73 1.27 1.17
CA ASP A 167 -18.46 0.42 2.30
C ASP A 167 -18.50 -1.08 2.00
N TYR A 168 -19.06 -1.47 0.84
CA TYR A 168 -19.38 -2.85 0.51
C TYR A 168 -18.44 -3.46 -0.52
N LEU A 169 -17.96 -4.68 -0.24
CA LEU A 169 -17.24 -5.53 -1.18
C LEU A 169 -18.13 -6.72 -1.56
N TYR A 170 -18.28 -6.94 -2.86
CA TYR A 170 -18.99 -8.08 -3.43
C TYR A 170 -18.08 -8.89 -4.34
N VAL A 171 -18.09 -10.21 -4.18
CA VAL A 171 -17.46 -11.16 -5.09
C VAL A 171 -18.56 -11.92 -5.84
N ASP A 172 -18.63 -11.72 -7.15
CA ASP A 172 -19.52 -12.46 -8.03
C ASP A 172 -18.92 -13.85 -8.28
N GLU A 173 -19.40 -14.84 -7.52
CA GLU A 173 -18.95 -16.24 -7.60
C GLU A 173 -19.13 -16.84 -8.99
N SER A 174 -20.14 -16.39 -9.76
CA SER A 174 -20.38 -16.88 -11.12
C SER A 174 -19.30 -16.45 -12.12
N LYS A 175 -18.61 -15.34 -11.82
CA LYS A 175 -17.46 -14.85 -12.61
C LYS A 175 -16.12 -15.28 -12.02
N CYS A 176 -16.06 -15.57 -10.72
CA CYS A 176 -14.81 -15.83 -10.02
C CYS A 176 -14.16 -17.13 -10.51
N ILE A 177 -12.98 -17.01 -11.10
CA ILE A 177 -12.18 -18.18 -11.54
C ILE A 177 -11.28 -18.74 -10.42
N THR A 178 -11.45 -18.28 -9.17
CA THR A 178 -10.68 -18.72 -7.99
C THR A 178 -9.15 -18.60 -8.12
N CYS A 179 -8.65 -17.68 -8.97
CA CYS A 179 -7.21 -17.56 -9.24
C CYS A 179 -6.35 -17.07 -8.05
N GLY A 180 -6.94 -16.44 -7.02
CA GLY A 180 -6.21 -16.01 -5.82
C GLY A 180 -5.45 -14.67 -5.93
N LEU A 181 -5.34 -14.07 -7.12
CA LEU A 181 -4.65 -12.78 -7.34
C LEU A 181 -5.11 -11.68 -6.37
N CYS A 182 -6.41 -11.60 -6.10
CA CYS A 182 -7.00 -10.60 -5.22
C CYS A 182 -6.55 -10.75 -3.77
N TYR A 183 -6.45 -11.98 -3.27
CA TYR A 183 -5.96 -12.29 -1.94
C TYR A 183 -4.45 -12.06 -1.85
N GLU A 184 -3.69 -12.38 -2.91
CA GLU A 184 -2.24 -12.17 -2.89
C GLU A 184 -1.84 -10.70 -2.74
N VAL A 185 -2.45 -9.82 -3.53
CA VAL A 185 -2.17 -8.37 -3.47
C VAL A 185 -2.73 -7.68 -2.23
N CYS A 186 -3.63 -8.33 -1.50
CA CYS A 186 -4.30 -7.72 -0.36
C CYS A 186 -3.30 -7.38 0.76
N PRO A 187 -3.23 -6.13 1.27
CA PRO A 187 -2.32 -5.77 2.36
C PRO A 187 -2.69 -6.41 3.72
N ARG A 188 -3.79 -7.16 3.77
CA ARG A 188 -4.39 -7.77 4.97
C ARG A 188 -4.47 -9.29 4.90
N SER A 189 -3.93 -9.91 3.86
CA SER A 189 -3.75 -11.37 3.78
C SER A 189 -2.43 -11.78 4.49
N PHE A 190 -1.39 -12.14 3.74
CA PHE A 190 -0.07 -12.46 4.30
C PHE A 190 0.76 -11.21 4.61
N ARG A 191 1.50 -11.24 5.73
CA ARG A 191 2.25 -10.09 6.25
C ARG A 191 3.65 -10.01 5.61
N MET A 192 3.76 -9.22 4.54
CA MET A 192 5.07 -8.89 3.93
C MET A 192 5.75 -7.67 4.58
N ASP A 193 5.20 -7.13 5.66
CA ASP A 193 5.77 -5.96 6.35
C ASP A 193 7.17 -6.24 6.85
N ALA A 194 7.36 -7.39 7.51
CA ALA A 194 8.65 -7.82 8.01
C ALA A 194 9.69 -7.92 6.89
N LEU A 195 9.29 -8.34 5.68
CA LEU A 195 10.20 -8.33 4.53
C LEU A 195 10.60 -6.89 4.15
N MET A 196 9.62 -5.99 4.03
CA MET A 196 9.89 -4.60 3.67
C MET A 196 10.75 -3.89 4.72
N GLU A 197 10.47 -4.11 6.01
CA GLU A 197 11.26 -3.59 7.13
C GLU A 197 12.70 -4.13 7.11
N ASN A 198 12.88 -5.43 6.90
CA ASN A 198 14.19 -6.04 6.74
C ASN A 198 15.00 -5.43 5.60
N ILE A 199 14.34 -5.12 4.48
CA ILE A 199 14.99 -4.45 3.35
C ILE A 199 15.45 -3.04 3.74
N TYR A 200 14.60 -2.27 4.42
CA TYR A 200 14.96 -0.91 4.85
C TYR A 200 16.07 -0.91 5.91
N ARG A 201 16.07 -1.91 6.81
CA ARG A 201 17.14 -2.12 7.80
C ARG A 201 18.52 -2.28 7.16
N MET A 202 18.60 -2.86 5.97
CA MET A 202 19.86 -3.03 5.23
C MET A 202 20.38 -1.74 4.58
N ASP A 203 19.53 -0.73 4.40
CA ASP A 203 19.91 0.55 3.81
C ASP A 203 20.46 1.49 4.88
N LYS A 204 21.78 1.43 5.11
CA LYS A 204 22.50 2.23 6.13
C LYS A 204 22.36 3.75 5.98
N SER A 205 21.82 4.22 4.86
CA SER A 205 21.56 5.64 4.64
C SER A 205 20.23 6.13 5.22
N LEU A 206 19.43 5.23 5.81
CA LEU A 206 18.17 5.55 6.47
C LEU A 206 18.37 5.69 7.98
N LYS A 207 17.73 6.72 8.55
CA LYS A 207 17.46 6.84 9.98
C LYS A 207 16.32 5.88 10.35
N TYR A 208 16.31 5.40 11.59
CA TYR A 208 15.21 4.62 12.15
C TYR A 208 14.75 5.27 13.46
N THR A 209 13.45 5.31 13.67
CA THR A 209 12.86 5.73 14.93
C THR A 209 11.62 4.90 15.19
N ASP A 210 11.49 4.37 16.40
CA ASP A 210 10.29 3.63 16.80
C ASP A 210 9.02 4.45 16.54
N GLY A 211 7.97 3.76 16.10
CA GLY A 211 6.74 4.40 15.61
C GLY A 211 6.84 5.03 14.21
N LEU A 212 7.95 5.71 13.85
CA LEU A 212 8.09 6.41 12.56
C LEU A 212 8.64 5.54 11.43
N GLY A 213 9.27 4.42 11.77
CA GLY A 213 9.92 3.51 10.83
C GLY A 213 11.20 4.09 10.24
N TYR A 214 11.57 3.63 9.04
CA TYR A 214 12.76 4.10 8.33
C TYR A 214 12.48 5.36 7.50
N TYR A 215 13.41 6.31 7.53
CA TYR A 215 13.30 7.58 6.81
C TYR A 215 14.67 8.21 6.51
N LYS A 216 14.69 9.24 5.67
CA LYS A 216 15.87 10.06 5.36
C LYS A 216 15.94 11.26 6.26
N ASP A 217 14.88 12.06 6.26
CA ASP A 217 14.82 13.29 7.01
C ASP A 217 13.39 13.72 7.36
N ILE A 218 13.28 14.68 8.28
CA ILE A 218 12.00 15.23 8.73
C ILE A 218 12.04 16.75 8.63
N TYR A 219 10.96 17.35 8.14
CA TYR A 219 10.85 18.80 7.97
C TYR A 219 9.48 19.30 8.44
N SER A 220 9.41 20.58 8.83
CA SER A 220 8.15 21.34 8.87
C SER A 220 8.11 22.26 7.65
N ALA A 221 7.11 22.08 6.79
CA ALA A 221 7.03 22.76 5.51
C ALA A 221 5.64 23.32 5.20
N ARG A 222 5.59 24.37 4.37
CA ARG A 222 4.35 24.86 3.77
C ARG A 222 4.56 25.33 2.34
N THR A 223 3.47 25.40 1.58
CA THR A 223 3.46 25.95 0.23
C THR A 223 3.70 27.46 0.23
N ARG A 224 4.41 27.95 -0.78
CA ARG A 224 4.51 29.37 -1.12
C ARG A 224 3.47 29.81 -2.14
N LYS A 225 2.82 28.87 -2.83
CA LYS A 225 1.84 29.19 -3.87
C LYS A 225 0.50 29.55 -3.24
N TYR A 226 0.11 30.82 -3.38
CA TYR A 226 -1.12 31.35 -2.76
C TYR A 226 -2.38 30.59 -3.16
N SER A 227 -2.50 30.17 -4.43
CA SER A 227 -3.64 29.39 -4.91
C SER A 227 -3.77 28.02 -4.21
N ILE A 228 -2.65 27.38 -3.83
CA ILE A 228 -2.66 26.13 -3.07
C ILE A 228 -2.92 26.41 -1.59
N LYS A 229 -2.36 27.50 -1.05
CA LYS A 229 -2.52 27.89 0.36
C LYS A 229 -3.97 28.06 0.77
N LYS A 230 -4.83 28.60 -0.12
CA LYS A 230 -6.27 28.78 0.15
C LYS A 230 -7.06 27.49 0.28
N LEU A 231 -6.57 26.40 -0.32
CA LEU A 231 -7.32 25.15 -0.47
C LEU A 231 -6.77 24.03 0.43
N GLY A 232 -5.53 24.15 0.89
CA GLY A 232 -4.87 23.11 1.66
C GLY A 232 -5.50 22.90 3.05
N GLN A 233 -5.62 21.63 3.46
CA GLN A 233 -6.00 21.27 4.83
C GLN A 233 -5.01 21.83 5.87
N ASP A 234 -3.71 21.71 5.56
CA ASP A 234 -2.58 22.12 6.38
C ASP A 234 -1.59 22.97 5.56
N GLY A 235 -0.32 22.56 5.45
CA GLY A 235 0.71 23.29 4.70
C GLY A 235 0.61 23.17 3.17
N GLY A 236 -0.38 22.47 2.60
CA GLY A 236 -0.54 22.35 1.14
C GLY A 236 0.58 21.60 0.43
N ILE A 237 1.33 20.74 1.14
CA ILE A 237 2.52 20.07 0.61
C ILE A 237 2.19 19.00 -0.44
N ALA A 238 1.15 18.19 -0.22
CA ALA A 238 0.76 17.14 -1.18
C ALA A 238 0.46 17.74 -2.55
N THR A 239 -0.45 18.72 -2.61
CA THR A 239 -0.81 19.45 -3.82
C THR A 239 0.38 20.16 -4.45
N SER A 240 1.28 20.76 -3.64
CA SER A 240 2.49 21.42 -4.17
C SER A 240 3.44 20.42 -4.84
N LEU A 241 3.67 19.26 -4.23
CA LEU A 241 4.51 18.22 -4.83
C LEU A 241 3.89 17.65 -6.11
N LEU A 242 2.58 17.42 -6.14
CA LEU A 242 1.88 16.98 -7.34
C LEU A 242 1.95 18.01 -8.46
N TYR A 243 1.75 19.29 -8.13
CA TYR A 243 1.87 20.41 -9.07
C TYR A 243 3.28 20.43 -9.66
N TYR A 244 4.32 20.36 -8.82
CA TYR A 244 5.70 20.28 -9.27
C TYR A 244 5.95 19.08 -10.20
N LEU A 245 5.47 17.89 -9.84
CA LEU A 245 5.68 16.67 -10.62
C LEU A 245 5.03 16.74 -12.02
N LEU A 246 3.82 17.30 -12.13
CA LEU A 246 3.13 17.47 -13.41
C LEU A 246 3.76 18.57 -14.27
N GLU A 247 4.02 19.75 -13.69
CA GLU A 247 4.57 20.90 -14.43
C GLU A 247 5.98 20.61 -14.97
N GLN A 248 6.78 19.88 -14.20
CA GLN A 248 8.12 19.45 -14.63
C GLN A 248 8.11 18.19 -15.50
N LYS A 249 6.91 17.67 -15.84
CA LYS A 249 6.72 16.44 -16.64
C LYS A 249 7.50 15.23 -16.07
N LEU A 250 7.64 15.19 -14.75
CA LEU A 250 8.23 14.07 -14.01
C LEU A 250 7.24 12.90 -13.88
N VAL A 251 5.95 13.20 -13.95
CA VAL A 251 4.86 12.24 -14.07
C VAL A 251 3.91 12.64 -15.19
N ASP A 252 3.26 11.65 -15.78
CA ASP A 252 2.24 11.81 -16.82
C ASP A 252 0.84 11.86 -16.20
N ALA A 253 0.69 11.29 -15.00
CA ALA A 253 -0.59 11.24 -14.30
C ALA A 253 -0.43 11.14 -12.78
N VAL A 254 -1.45 11.60 -12.07
CA VAL A 254 -1.62 11.45 -10.63
C VAL A 254 -2.86 10.63 -10.34
N ILE A 255 -2.74 9.63 -9.47
CA ILE A 255 -3.88 8.89 -8.92
C ILE A 255 -4.15 9.40 -7.51
N THR A 256 -5.36 9.92 -7.30
CA THR A 256 -5.84 10.47 -6.04
C THR A 256 -7.37 10.53 -6.08
N ILE A 257 -7.99 11.06 -5.03
CA ILE A 257 -9.40 11.46 -5.04
C ILE A 257 -9.55 12.91 -5.52
N LYS A 258 -10.67 13.23 -6.19
CA LYS A 258 -11.11 14.60 -6.48
C LYS A 258 -12.47 14.84 -5.83
N HIS A 259 -12.68 16.02 -5.27
CA HIS A 259 -13.98 16.47 -4.79
C HIS A 259 -14.87 16.84 -5.99
N LEU A 260 -16.13 16.41 -5.95
CA LEU A 260 -17.16 16.78 -6.92
C LEU A 260 -17.96 17.99 -6.41
N GLU A 261 -19.05 18.35 -7.08
CA GLU A 261 -20.00 19.36 -6.58
C GLU A 261 -20.48 18.99 -5.17
N ASN A 262 -20.81 17.72 -4.95
CA ASN A 262 -20.91 17.16 -3.60
C ASN A 262 -19.49 16.87 -3.07
N TYR A 263 -18.96 17.79 -2.27
CA TYR A 263 -17.61 17.73 -1.74
C TYR A 263 -17.32 16.45 -0.93
N TRP A 264 -18.36 15.92 -0.27
CA TRP A 264 -18.29 14.76 0.62
C TRP A 264 -18.43 13.42 -0.11
N GLU A 265 -18.69 13.44 -1.43
CA GLU A 265 -18.64 12.28 -2.34
C GLU A 265 -17.47 12.39 -3.33
N PRO A 266 -16.21 12.33 -2.87
CA PRO A 266 -15.10 12.43 -3.79
C PRO A 266 -14.97 11.16 -4.66
N GLU A 267 -14.48 11.37 -5.88
CA GLU A 267 -14.31 10.31 -6.88
C GLU A 267 -12.83 9.95 -7.02
N VAL A 268 -12.53 8.65 -7.06
CA VAL A 268 -11.21 8.15 -7.43
C VAL A 268 -10.89 8.54 -8.87
N SER A 269 -9.81 9.30 -9.08
CA SER A 269 -9.53 9.94 -10.35
C SER A 269 -8.07 9.83 -10.79
N ILE A 270 -7.88 9.92 -12.10
CA ILE A 270 -6.57 10.09 -12.73
C ILE A 270 -6.48 11.52 -13.24
N ILE A 271 -5.50 12.27 -12.75
CA ILE A 271 -5.32 13.69 -13.08
C ILE A 271 -4.09 13.84 -13.94
N GLU A 272 -4.26 14.47 -15.11
CA GLU A 272 -3.21 14.68 -16.10
C GLU A 272 -2.69 16.12 -16.09
N LYS A 273 -3.51 17.08 -15.64
CA LYS A 273 -3.21 18.51 -15.69
C LYS A 273 -3.07 19.11 -14.30
N ALA A 274 -2.02 19.91 -14.11
CA ALA A 274 -1.73 20.57 -12.84
C ALA A 274 -2.85 21.53 -12.39
N GLU A 275 -3.58 22.11 -13.34
CA GLU A 275 -4.73 22.98 -13.10
C GLU A 275 -5.84 22.27 -12.34
N GLU A 276 -6.06 20.96 -12.54
CA GLU A 276 -7.15 20.21 -11.90
C GLU A 276 -6.86 19.85 -10.44
N LEU A 277 -5.61 20.02 -9.98
CA LEU A 277 -5.19 19.66 -8.61
C LEU A 277 -5.89 20.47 -7.51
N HIS A 278 -6.48 21.63 -7.83
CA HIS A 278 -7.28 22.38 -6.86
C HIS A 278 -8.49 21.57 -6.35
N LYS A 279 -9.02 20.65 -7.18
CA LYS A 279 -10.15 19.79 -6.85
C LYS A 279 -9.77 18.61 -5.95
N THR A 280 -8.51 18.43 -5.59
CA THR A 280 -8.04 17.30 -4.76
C THR A 280 -7.62 17.73 -3.36
N ALA A 281 -7.71 19.02 -3.06
CA ALA A 281 -7.23 19.58 -1.82
C ALA A 281 -8.32 19.51 -0.75
N GLY A 282 -7.93 19.09 0.45
CA GLY A 282 -8.81 18.95 1.61
C GLY A 282 -8.99 17.50 2.05
N SER A 283 -9.39 17.33 3.31
CA SER A 283 -9.62 16.01 3.92
C SER A 283 -11.11 15.72 4.03
N THR A 284 -11.54 14.53 3.61
CA THR A 284 -12.93 14.04 3.74
C THR A 284 -13.11 12.97 4.82
N TYR A 285 -12.02 12.48 5.41
CA TYR A 285 -11.99 11.48 6.50
C TYR A 285 -12.68 10.12 6.22
N VAL A 286 -13.19 9.90 5.01
CA VAL A 286 -13.80 8.64 4.57
C VAL A 286 -12.81 7.76 3.80
N HIS A 287 -13.04 6.44 3.82
CA HIS A 287 -12.29 5.51 3.00
C HIS A 287 -12.70 5.52 1.52
N PHE A 288 -11.69 5.64 0.66
CA PHE A 288 -11.88 5.51 -0.78
C PHE A 288 -11.01 4.39 -1.37
N PRO A 289 -11.55 3.60 -2.30
CA PRO A 289 -10.84 2.53 -2.98
C PRO A 289 -9.95 3.09 -4.09
N VAL A 290 -9.00 3.96 -3.75
CA VAL A 290 -8.16 4.71 -4.70
C VAL A 290 -7.39 3.82 -5.67
N LEU A 291 -7.12 2.56 -5.29
CA LEU A 291 -6.40 1.61 -6.14
C LEU A 291 -7.31 0.86 -7.13
N SER A 292 -8.63 1.04 -7.07
CA SER A 292 -9.60 0.43 -7.99
C SER A 292 -9.46 0.92 -9.44
N ILE A 293 -8.83 2.08 -9.65
CA ILE A 293 -8.62 2.67 -10.98
C ILE A 293 -7.31 2.26 -11.66
N LEU A 294 -6.43 1.54 -10.96
CA LEU A 294 -5.07 1.21 -11.45
C LEU A 294 -5.05 0.49 -12.79
N HIS A 295 -6.02 -0.39 -13.05
CA HIS A 295 -6.14 -1.08 -14.33
C HIS A 295 -6.40 -0.11 -15.50
N LYS A 296 -7.06 1.04 -15.26
CA LYS A 296 -7.26 2.10 -16.26
C LYS A 296 -6.00 2.96 -16.45
N ALA A 297 -5.18 3.07 -15.40
CA ALA A 297 -3.94 3.85 -15.42
C ALA A 297 -2.77 3.16 -16.15
N LYS A 298 -2.96 1.95 -16.68
CA LYS A 298 -1.90 1.20 -17.38
C LYS A 298 -1.34 1.88 -18.63
N LYS A 299 -2.06 2.86 -19.18
CA LYS A 299 -1.65 3.67 -20.34
C LYS A 299 -0.60 4.76 -20.04
N TYR A 300 -0.35 5.07 -18.77
CA TYR A 300 0.65 6.08 -18.35
C TYR A 300 1.91 5.39 -17.83
N ASP A 301 3.10 5.91 -18.14
CA ASP A 301 4.37 5.30 -17.77
C ASP A 301 4.92 5.80 -16.42
N LYS A 302 4.62 7.04 -16.07
CA LYS A 302 5.09 7.70 -14.85
C LYS A 302 3.91 8.24 -14.06
N ILE A 303 3.57 7.55 -12.99
CA ILE A 303 2.41 7.87 -12.14
C ILE A 303 2.88 8.29 -10.75
N ALA A 304 2.29 9.35 -10.21
CA ALA A 304 2.31 9.63 -8.78
C ALA A 304 1.02 9.11 -8.12
N LEU A 305 1.12 8.52 -6.94
CA LEU A 305 -0.01 8.07 -6.14
C LEU A 305 -0.03 8.87 -4.82
N VAL A 306 -1.17 9.48 -4.49
CA VAL A 306 -1.44 9.99 -3.14
C VAL A 306 -2.43 9.07 -2.44
N ALA A 307 -2.06 8.55 -1.27
CA ALA A 307 -2.96 7.65 -0.56
C ALA A 307 -2.66 7.55 0.95
N LEU A 308 -3.64 7.03 1.69
CA LEU A 308 -3.50 6.66 3.10
C LEU A 308 -2.55 5.45 3.29
N PRO A 309 -2.03 5.22 4.51
CA PRO A 309 -1.00 4.21 4.77
C PRO A 309 -1.35 2.80 4.28
N CYS A 310 -2.58 2.33 4.50
CA CYS A 310 -3.02 0.99 4.08
C CYS A 310 -3.03 0.80 2.55
N LYS A 311 -3.30 1.86 1.79
CA LYS A 311 -3.26 1.86 0.31
C LYS A 311 -1.81 1.90 -0.20
N ILE A 312 -0.94 2.71 0.43
CA ILE A 312 0.50 2.73 0.14
C ILE A 312 1.11 1.35 0.38
N LYS A 313 0.78 0.72 1.50
CA LYS A 313 1.17 -0.65 1.85
C LYS A 313 0.69 -1.66 0.81
N ALA A 314 -0.56 -1.57 0.34
CA ALA A 314 -1.07 -2.45 -0.72
C ALA A 314 -0.23 -2.39 -2.00
N ILE A 315 0.11 -1.18 -2.47
CA ILE A 315 0.96 -1.01 -3.66
C ILE A 315 2.38 -1.48 -3.42
N SER A 316 2.95 -1.21 -2.24
CA SER A 316 4.29 -1.68 -1.90
C SER A 316 4.35 -3.21 -1.83
N LYS A 317 3.34 -3.86 -1.25
CA LYS A 317 3.18 -5.31 -1.28
C LYS A 317 3.01 -5.84 -2.70
N GLY A 318 2.16 -5.20 -3.52
CA GLY A 318 1.93 -5.58 -4.91
C GLY A 318 3.21 -5.58 -5.76
N LYS A 319 4.14 -4.65 -5.50
CA LYS A 319 5.46 -4.62 -6.17
C LYS A 319 6.39 -5.79 -5.82
N LEU A 320 6.12 -6.49 -4.72
CA LEU A 320 6.86 -7.69 -4.35
C LEU A 320 6.34 -8.91 -5.10
N ILE A 321 5.05 -8.96 -5.41
CA ILE A 321 4.43 -10.08 -6.10
C ILE A 321 5.03 -10.20 -7.52
N PRO A 322 5.41 -11.41 -7.99
CA PRO A 322 6.00 -11.65 -9.30
C PRO A 322 4.98 -11.48 -10.42
N ILE A 323 4.40 -10.29 -10.56
CA ILE A 323 3.47 -9.95 -11.63
C ILE A 323 4.03 -8.72 -12.33
N LYS A 324 4.54 -8.90 -13.56
CA LYS A 324 5.20 -7.85 -14.36
C LYS A 324 4.22 -6.77 -14.90
N LEU A 325 3.06 -6.57 -14.27
CA LEU A 325 2.05 -5.66 -14.79
C LEU A 325 2.49 -4.18 -14.75
N PRO A 326 2.18 -3.40 -15.80
CA PRO A 326 2.48 -1.96 -15.85
C PRO A 326 1.97 -1.20 -14.63
N MET A 327 0.79 -1.56 -14.10
CA MET A 327 0.15 -0.85 -12.99
C MET A 327 1.03 -0.75 -11.72
N PHE A 328 1.91 -1.72 -11.46
CA PHE A 328 2.82 -1.65 -10.32
C PHE A 328 4.10 -0.87 -10.65
N ARG A 329 4.68 -1.09 -11.83
CA ARG A 329 5.96 -0.48 -12.22
C ARG A 329 5.85 1.00 -12.61
N ASN A 330 4.66 1.43 -13.04
CA ASN A 330 4.41 2.78 -13.53
C ASN A 330 4.20 3.76 -12.37
N ILE A 331 3.86 3.30 -11.16
CA ILE A 331 3.85 4.14 -9.95
C ILE A 331 5.29 4.49 -9.55
N LYS A 332 5.75 5.67 -9.97
CA LYS A 332 7.10 6.20 -9.74
C LYS A 332 7.22 6.94 -8.41
N TYR A 333 6.16 7.61 -7.96
CA TYR A 333 6.15 8.36 -6.71
C TYR A 333 4.95 7.97 -5.86
N LYS A 334 5.18 7.73 -4.57
CA LYS A 334 4.15 7.42 -3.58
C LYS A 334 4.20 8.49 -2.50
N ILE A 335 3.16 9.31 -2.43
CA ILE A 335 2.99 10.33 -1.40
C ILE A 335 1.97 9.78 -0.40
N GLY A 336 2.45 9.45 0.79
CA GLY A 336 1.62 8.93 1.88
C GLY A 336 1.07 10.05 2.74
N LEU A 337 -0.21 9.97 3.10
CA LEU A 337 -0.80 10.88 4.09
C LEU A 337 -0.81 10.21 5.46
N PHE A 338 -0.59 10.98 6.52
CA PHE A 338 -0.76 10.50 7.89
C PHE A 338 -2.23 10.15 8.12
N CYS A 339 -2.49 9.07 8.84
CA CYS A 339 -3.85 8.62 9.12
C CYS A 339 -3.87 7.93 10.47
N MET A 340 -4.68 8.41 11.40
CA MET A 340 -4.97 7.69 12.64
C MET A 340 -6.08 6.68 12.37
N GLU A 341 -7.28 7.19 12.11
CA GLU A 341 -8.48 6.44 11.79
C GLU A 341 -9.18 7.10 10.60
N SER A 342 -10.19 6.42 10.06
CA SER A 342 -11.05 6.93 9.01
C SER A 342 -12.40 6.21 9.10
N PHE A 343 -13.43 6.83 8.53
CA PHE A 343 -14.81 6.43 8.70
C PHE A 343 -15.30 5.67 7.47
N PRO A 344 -16.19 4.68 7.64
CA PRO A 344 -17.08 4.24 6.58
C PRO A 344 -17.88 5.42 6.05
N TYR A 345 -18.27 5.36 4.78
CA TYR A 345 -19.00 6.45 4.14
C TYR A 345 -20.30 6.74 4.89
N GLU A 346 -21.16 5.75 5.10
CA GLU A 346 -22.46 5.98 5.76
C GLU A 346 -22.33 6.38 7.25
N GLU A 347 -21.28 5.91 7.92
CA GLU A 347 -21.09 6.16 9.36
C GLU A 347 -20.63 7.58 9.66
N ILE A 348 -19.94 8.27 8.74
CA ILE A 348 -19.60 9.69 8.95
C ILE A 348 -20.86 10.57 8.94
N PHE A 349 -21.86 10.26 8.10
CA PHE A 349 -23.13 10.99 8.08
C PHE A 349 -23.94 10.74 9.35
N LYS A 350 -23.93 9.49 9.86
CA LYS A 350 -24.53 9.19 11.16
C LYS A 350 -23.84 9.94 12.28
N LEU A 351 -22.50 9.94 12.36
CA LEU A 351 -21.76 10.71 13.35
C LEU A 351 -22.18 12.18 13.33
N ILE A 352 -22.27 12.77 12.14
CA ILE A 352 -22.62 14.18 11.95
C ILE A 352 -24.03 14.47 12.44
N LYS A 353 -24.99 13.64 12.02
CA LYS A 353 -26.39 13.76 12.42
C LYS A 353 -26.58 13.54 13.92
N ASP A 354 -26.02 12.49 14.47
CA ASP A 354 -26.25 12.06 15.86
C ASP A 354 -25.58 12.97 16.88
N LYS A 355 -24.40 13.53 16.57
CA LYS A 355 -23.59 14.29 17.53
C LYS A 355 -23.66 15.79 17.35
N PHE A 356 -23.93 16.27 16.13
CA PHE A 356 -23.95 17.70 15.83
C PHE A 356 -25.31 18.20 15.37
N SER A 357 -26.21 17.32 14.91
CA SER A 357 -27.53 17.70 14.37
C SER A 357 -27.46 18.72 13.22
N VAL A 358 -26.39 18.63 12.42
CA VAL A 358 -26.07 19.50 11.28
C VAL A 358 -26.24 18.72 9.96
N SER A 359 -26.65 19.40 8.89
CA SER A 359 -26.68 18.79 7.56
C SER A 359 -25.28 18.73 6.95
N ILE A 360 -24.95 17.66 6.22
CA ILE A 360 -23.65 17.54 5.54
C ILE A 360 -23.40 18.69 4.54
N ASP A 361 -24.47 19.17 3.90
CA ASP A 361 -24.41 20.22 2.87
C ASP A 361 -24.03 21.59 3.47
N GLU A 362 -24.22 21.77 4.77
CA GLU A 362 -23.84 22.99 5.51
C GLU A 362 -22.34 22.97 5.86
N ILE A 363 -21.67 21.82 5.81
CA ILE A 363 -20.28 21.68 6.26
C ILE A 363 -19.33 22.14 5.17
N ILE A 364 -18.49 23.12 5.52
CA ILE A 364 -17.43 23.63 4.63
C ILE A 364 -16.05 23.05 4.96
N LYS A 365 -15.84 22.55 6.19
CA LYS A 365 -14.57 21.94 6.61
C LYS A 365 -14.73 20.94 7.74
N MET A 366 -14.02 19.83 7.64
CA MET A 366 -13.74 18.91 8.74
C MET A 366 -12.27 18.98 9.11
N ASP A 367 -11.95 18.84 10.39
CA ASP A 367 -10.57 18.73 10.85
C ASP A 367 -10.43 17.74 12.01
N ILE A 368 -9.26 17.13 12.14
CA ILE A 368 -8.92 16.29 13.30
C ILE A 368 -7.60 16.77 13.86
N LYS A 369 -7.65 17.45 15.00
CA LYS A 369 -6.50 18.06 15.64
C LYS A 369 -6.55 17.84 17.15
N SER A 370 -5.40 17.53 17.73
CA SER A 370 -5.20 17.44 19.18
C SER A 370 -6.22 16.57 19.93
N GLY A 371 -6.72 15.50 19.29
CA GLY A 371 -7.68 14.58 19.93
C GLY A 371 -9.14 14.99 19.79
N VAL A 372 -9.44 15.98 18.93
CA VAL A 372 -10.78 16.52 18.70
C VAL A 372 -11.10 16.44 17.20
N PHE A 373 -12.34 16.05 16.89
CA PHE A 373 -12.95 16.17 15.58
C PHE A 373 -13.72 17.49 15.52
N GLU A 374 -13.39 18.34 14.57
CA GLU A 374 -13.96 19.68 14.42
C GLU A 374 -14.72 19.82 13.10
N LEU A 375 -15.88 20.46 13.16
CA LEU A 375 -16.67 20.85 11.99
C LEU A 375 -16.75 22.37 11.92
N THR A 376 -16.63 22.91 10.71
CA THR A 376 -17.00 24.30 10.42
C THR A 376 -18.10 24.27 9.37
N VAL A 377 -19.20 24.98 9.66
CA VAL A 377 -20.34 25.12 8.75
C VAL A 377 -20.32 26.47 8.03
N ASP A 378 -21.11 26.62 6.99
CA ASP A 378 -21.21 27.81 6.13
C ASP A 378 -21.64 29.09 6.89
N SER A 379 -22.42 28.94 7.96
CA SER A 379 -22.77 30.03 8.90
C SER A 379 -21.56 30.58 9.66
N GLY A 380 -20.44 29.86 9.65
CA GLY A 380 -19.21 30.16 10.40
C GLY A 380 -19.18 29.53 11.80
N GLU A 381 -20.27 28.88 12.24
CA GLU A 381 -20.28 28.12 13.49
C GLU A 381 -19.28 26.96 13.47
N LYS A 382 -18.74 26.66 14.65
CA LYS A 382 -17.78 25.57 14.84
C LYS A 382 -18.28 24.59 15.88
N TYR A 383 -18.25 23.32 15.52
CA TYR A 383 -18.60 22.22 16.40
C TYR A 383 -17.37 21.39 16.69
N SER A 384 -17.31 20.79 17.89
CA SER A 384 -16.21 19.92 18.28
C SER A 384 -16.69 18.71 19.07
N LEU A 385 -16.03 17.58 18.87
CA LEU A 385 -16.29 16.33 19.58
C LEU A 385 -14.97 15.63 19.89
N SER A 386 -14.89 14.96 21.04
CA SER A 386 -13.69 14.20 21.37
C SER A 386 -13.54 13.01 20.41
N LEU A 387 -12.30 12.67 20.02
CA LEU A 387 -12.08 11.49 19.17
C LEU A 387 -12.51 10.19 19.84
N ASN A 388 -12.53 10.12 21.17
CA ASN A 388 -13.04 8.94 21.87
C ASN A 388 -14.53 8.72 21.58
N ASP A 389 -15.31 9.79 21.48
CA ASP A 389 -16.75 9.70 21.15
C ASP A 389 -16.98 9.39 19.67
N CYS A 390 -15.99 9.64 18.81
CA CYS A 390 -16.04 9.28 17.39
C CYS A 390 -15.74 7.79 17.13
N LYS A 391 -15.05 7.10 18.05
CA LYS A 391 -14.51 5.74 17.84
C LYS A 391 -15.56 4.71 17.41
N VAL A 392 -16.79 4.82 17.91
CA VAL A 392 -17.88 3.88 17.57
C VAL A 392 -18.31 3.98 16.10
N TYR A 393 -18.02 5.10 15.44
CA TYR A 393 -18.28 5.34 14.02
C TYR A 393 -17.04 5.08 13.14
N CYS A 394 -15.86 4.93 13.75
CA CYS A 394 -14.61 4.64 13.03
C CYS A 394 -14.65 3.24 12.40
N SER A 395 -13.91 3.07 11.31
CA SER A 395 -13.83 1.77 10.65
C SER A 395 -13.19 0.72 11.55
N GLN A 396 -13.86 -0.40 11.78
CA GLN A 396 -13.35 -1.47 12.65
C GLN A 396 -11.96 -1.96 12.24
N PHE A 397 -11.67 -2.01 10.92
CA PHE A 397 -10.37 -2.46 10.43
C PHE A 397 -9.22 -1.49 10.76
N CYS A 398 -9.49 -0.22 11.07
CA CYS A 398 -8.47 0.75 11.49
C CYS A 398 -7.82 0.33 12.82
N HIS A 399 -8.54 -0.37 13.70
CA HIS A 399 -8.00 -0.90 14.95
C HIS A 399 -6.87 -1.92 14.74
N PHE A 400 -6.81 -2.54 13.56
CA PHE A 400 -5.75 -3.49 13.22
C PHE A 400 -4.65 -2.86 12.35
N CYS A 401 -4.62 -1.53 12.23
CA CYS A 401 -3.63 -0.79 11.45
C CYS A 401 -2.61 -0.13 12.38
N GLY A 402 -1.34 -0.55 12.31
CA GLY A 402 -0.26 0.09 13.07
C GLY A 402 0.42 1.27 12.38
N ASP A 403 0.11 1.52 11.11
CA ASP A 403 0.84 2.52 10.33
C ASP A 403 0.12 3.87 10.41
N LEU A 404 0.70 4.82 11.15
CA LEU A 404 0.25 6.20 11.22
C LEU A 404 0.80 7.03 10.06
N THR A 405 2.07 6.82 9.71
CA THR A 405 2.87 7.79 8.95
C THR A 405 3.15 7.34 7.52
N ALA A 406 2.45 6.32 7.01
CA ALA A 406 2.65 5.74 5.68
C ALA A 406 4.11 5.32 5.47
N GLU A 407 4.58 4.38 6.28
CA GLU A 407 6.00 3.97 6.36
C GLU A 407 6.60 3.48 5.04
N PHE A 408 5.75 2.98 4.12
CA PHE A 408 6.18 2.48 2.82
C PHE A 408 6.10 3.51 1.69
N ALA A 409 5.83 4.79 1.99
CA ALA A 409 5.78 5.87 1.01
C ALA A 409 7.18 6.32 0.56
N ASP A 410 7.25 7.19 -0.44
CA ASP A 410 8.49 7.87 -0.81
C ASP A 410 8.64 9.20 -0.05
N ILE A 411 7.51 9.85 0.23
CA ILE A 411 7.35 11.00 1.12
C ILE A 411 6.06 10.78 1.90
N SER A 412 6.07 11.07 3.19
CA SER A 412 4.89 11.03 4.05
C SER A 412 4.57 12.40 4.63
N LEU A 413 3.29 12.75 4.68
CA LEU A 413 2.82 14.10 4.97
C LEU A 413 1.69 14.08 6.00
N GLY A 414 1.72 14.99 6.96
CA GLY A 414 0.57 15.23 7.84
C GLY A 414 0.72 16.44 8.75
N SER A 415 -0.31 16.75 9.51
CA SER A 415 -0.35 17.92 10.41
C SER A 415 0.45 17.72 11.70
N ILE A 416 0.44 16.49 12.24
CA ILE A 416 0.99 16.17 13.57
C ILE A 416 2.47 16.58 13.63
N GLY A 417 2.82 17.32 14.68
CA GLY A 417 4.18 17.77 14.95
C GLY A 417 4.57 19.10 14.29
N SER A 418 3.71 19.67 13.44
CA SER A 418 3.90 21.02 12.90
C SER A 418 2.86 22.00 13.44
N ASN A 419 3.16 23.30 13.35
CA ASN A 419 2.21 24.35 13.73
C ASN A 419 1.08 24.45 12.70
N GLU A 420 0.00 25.13 13.07
CA GLU A 420 -1.10 25.42 12.14
C GLU A 420 -0.61 26.09 10.85
N GLY A 421 -1.15 25.65 9.71
CA GLY A 421 -0.73 26.10 8.37
C GLY A 421 0.62 25.54 7.91
N TRP A 422 1.22 24.60 8.65
CA TRP A 422 2.41 23.85 8.28
C TRP A 422 2.11 22.35 8.31
N SER A 423 2.85 21.58 7.52
CA SER A 423 2.81 20.13 7.54
C SER A 423 4.16 19.57 7.95
N THR A 424 4.13 18.48 8.70
CA THR A 424 5.30 17.63 8.85
C THR A 424 5.49 16.82 7.58
N VAL A 425 6.73 16.79 7.09
CA VAL A 425 7.17 16.05 5.92
C VAL A 425 8.24 15.07 6.36
N ILE A 426 8.01 13.78 6.11
CA ILE A 426 9.01 12.72 6.32
C ILE A 426 9.41 12.21 4.94
N THR A 427 10.64 12.47 4.53
CA THR A 427 11.19 11.92 3.28
C THR A 427 11.72 10.51 3.56
N ARG A 428 11.35 9.52 2.75
CA ARG A 428 11.65 8.10 3.05
C ARG A 428 12.57 7.43 2.06
N SER A 429 12.67 7.97 0.86
CA SER A 429 13.48 7.43 -0.22
C SER A 429 14.33 8.51 -0.87
N ASP A 430 15.42 8.13 -1.52
CA ASP A 430 16.31 9.08 -2.22
C ASP A 430 15.54 9.93 -3.25
N LYS A 431 14.62 9.31 -3.99
CA LYS A 431 13.79 10.03 -4.96
C LYS A 431 12.76 10.95 -4.28
N GLY A 432 12.23 10.57 -3.12
CA GLY A 432 11.32 11.42 -2.34
C GLY A 432 12.04 12.65 -1.79
N GLU A 433 13.20 12.42 -1.17
CA GLU A 433 14.11 13.47 -0.71
C GLU A 433 14.48 14.44 -1.83
N LYS A 434 14.87 13.90 -2.99
CA LYS A 434 15.24 14.69 -4.17
C LYS A 434 14.10 15.57 -4.67
N ILE A 435 12.88 15.04 -4.83
CA ILE A 435 11.77 15.87 -5.33
C ILE A 435 11.35 16.93 -4.33
N PHE A 436 11.43 16.63 -3.02
CA PHE A 436 11.10 17.59 -1.97
C PHE A 436 12.11 18.76 -1.97
N LYS A 437 13.40 18.46 -1.98
CA LYS A 437 14.47 19.48 -2.07
C LYS A 437 14.39 20.29 -3.36
N ASN A 438 14.05 19.66 -4.48
CA ASN A 438 13.83 20.39 -5.73
C ASN A 438 12.64 21.34 -5.65
N ALA A 439 11.53 20.96 -5.02
CA ALA A 439 10.38 21.84 -4.84
C ALA A 439 10.72 23.05 -3.94
N ILE A 440 11.60 22.88 -2.95
CA ILE A 440 12.15 23.99 -2.15
C ILE A 440 13.02 24.90 -3.01
N LYS A 441 13.95 24.32 -3.80
CA LYS A 441 14.84 25.06 -4.70
C LYS A 441 14.07 25.88 -5.75
N ASN A 442 12.92 25.38 -6.20
CA ASN A 442 12.02 26.07 -7.13
C ASN A 442 11.08 27.07 -6.44
N HIS A 443 11.33 27.40 -5.16
CA HIS A 443 10.53 28.33 -4.36
C HIS A 443 9.04 27.99 -4.27
N LEU A 444 8.65 26.73 -4.51
CA LEU A 444 7.27 26.30 -4.40
C LEU A 444 6.90 25.96 -2.95
N ILE A 445 7.86 25.44 -2.19
CA ILE A 445 7.73 25.05 -0.79
C ILE A 445 8.75 25.81 0.02
N GLU A 446 8.39 26.18 1.24
CA GLU A 446 9.33 26.61 2.27
C GLU A 446 9.34 25.70 3.47
N ILE A 447 10.50 25.67 4.13
CA ILE A 447 10.75 24.94 5.35
C ILE A 447 11.05 25.93 6.48
N LYS A 448 10.77 25.56 7.73
CA LYS A 448 11.22 26.34 8.88
C LYS A 448 12.75 26.25 9.00
N SER A 449 13.42 27.40 9.10
CA SER A 449 14.87 27.52 9.24
C SER A 449 15.40 27.03 10.60
N SER A 450 14.62 27.24 11.66
CA SER A 450 14.84 26.71 13.00
C SER A 450 13.88 25.53 13.26
N PHE A 451 14.10 24.42 12.56
CA PHE A 451 13.37 23.18 12.82
C PHE A 451 14.16 22.34 13.82
N ASP A 452 13.77 22.38 15.09
CA ASP A 452 14.25 21.38 16.05
C ASP A 452 13.45 20.10 15.81
N GLU A 453 14.14 19.09 15.28
CA GLU A 453 13.54 17.79 15.02
C GLU A 453 13.06 17.13 16.32
N SER A 454 13.71 17.37 17.47
CA SER A 454 13.52 16.59 18.68
C SER A 454 12.11 16.72 19.29
N PRO A 455 11.53 17.92 19.51
CA PRO A 455 10.15 18.06 20.00
C PRO A 455 9.10 17.55 19.00
N VAL A 456 9.33 17.75 17.71
CA VAL A 456 8.40 17.33 16.65
C VAL A 456 8.41 15.82 16.49
N GLN A 457 9.60 15.23 16.45
CA GLN A 457 9.80 13.78 16.52
C GLN A 457 9.15 13.22 17.77
N SER A 458 9.37 13.80 18.96
CA SER A 458 8.79 13.26 20.20
C SER A 458 7.25 13.20 20.16
N LYS A 459 6.59 14.22 19.60
CA LYS A 459 5.12 14.24 19.48
C LYS A 459 4.62 13.20 18.47
N ILE A 460 5.18 13.17 17.25
CA ILE A 460 4.72 12.25 16.20
C ILE A 460 5.06 10.81 16.58
N LYS A 461 6.28 10.57 17.07
CA LYS A 461 6.76 9.29 17.58
C LYS A 461 5.77 8.72 18.59
N ARG A 462 5.45 9.48 19.64
CA ARG A 462 4.52 9.04 20.69
C ARG A 462 3.14 8.66 20.15
N VAL A 463 2.63 9.41 19.17
CA VAL A 463 1.31 9.10 18.57
C VAL A 463 1.39 7.87 17.67
N ALA A 464 2.49 7.69 16.94
CA ALA A 464 2.72 6.54 16.09
C ALA A 464 2.92 5.25 16.90
N GLU A 465 3.69 5.31 17.99
CA GLU A 465 3.90 4.20 18.93
C GLU A 465 2.57 3.76 19.55
N LYS A 466 1.78 4.71 20.09
CA LYS A 466 0.44 4.40 20.62
C LYS A 466 -0.45 3.70 19.61
N LYS A 467 -0.39 4.11 18.34
CA LYS A 467 -1.16 3.44 17.28
C LYS A 467 -0.72 1.99 17.07
N LYS A 468 0.59 1.72 17.12
CA LYS A 468 1.15 0.36 17.01
C LYS A 468 0.82 -0.50 18.22
N GLU A 469 0.89 0.07 19.42
CA GLU A 469 0.59 -0.61 20.69
C GLU A 469 -0.89 -1.00 20.83
N ASN A 470 -1.80 -0.19 20.28
CA ASN A 470 -3.24 -0.42 20.36
C ASN A 470 -3.77 -1.50 19.38
N ILE A 471 -2.90 -2.20 18.64
CA ILE A 471 -3.33 -3.28 17.74
C ILE A 471 -3.64 -4.52 18.58
N PRO A 472 -4.89 -5.02 18.58
CA PRO A 472 -5.21 -6.25 19.29
C PRO A 472 -4.47 -7.45 18.67
N PRO A 473 -4.13 -8.48 19.46
CA PRO A 473 -3.59 -9.72 18.91
C PRO A 473 -4.61 -10.30 17.91
N ILE A 474 -4.12 -10.68 16.72
CA ILE A 474 -4.96 -11.35 15.73
C ILE A 474 -4.95 -12.84 16.07
N GLU A 475 -6.01 -13.32 16.71
CA GLU A 475 -6.28 -14.75 16.81
C GLU A 475 -6.78 -15.23 15.44
N ILE A 476 -5.86 -15.69 14.59
CA ILE A 476 -6.24 -16.41 13.38
C ILE A 476 -6.71 -17.79 13.84
N GLN A 477 -8.02 -18.03 13.85
CA GLN A 477 -8.52 -19.41 13.89
C GLN A 477 -7.92 -20.13 12.68
N ALA A 478 -6.96 -21.01 12.94
CA ALA A 478 -6.33 -21.82 11.91
C ALA A 478 -7.42 -22.69 11.26
N PHE A 479 -7.60 -22.55 9.95
CA PHE A 479 -8.36 -23.48 9.13
C PHE A 479 -7.62 -24.80 8.99
#